data_AF-A0A424WBQ9-F1
#
_entry.id   AF-A0A424WBQ9-F1
#
_cell.length_a   1.000
_cell.length_b   1.000
_cell.length_c   1.000
_cell.angle_alpha   90.00
_cell.angle_beta   90.00
_cell.angle_gamma   90.00
#
_symmetry.space_group_name_H-M   'P 1'
#
loop_
_entity.id
_entity.type
_entity.pdbx_description
1 polymer ?
#
loop_
_entity_poly.entity_id
_entity_poly.type
_entity_poly.pdbx_seq_one_letter_code
_entity_poly.pdbx_strand_id
1 'polypeptide(L)'
;MGDDIDSKQDPVWDAAWSWVLRQHEHDCFDANAEAELVQWLAVDAAHRQAYDKAGRLWLMVGLVPPANDINIPGAEERGGKA
;
A
#
# COMPACT_ATOMS: atom_id res chain seq x y z
N MET A 1 -15.29 -28.45 10.88
CA MET A 1 -15.59 -28.05 9.50
C MET A 1 -15.51 -26.54 9.46
N GLY A 2 -14.35 -26.02 9.09
CA GLY A 2 -14.11 -24.60 8.81
C GLY A 2 -13.64 -24.55 7.36
N ASP A 3 -14.61 -24.65 6.47
CA ASP A 3 -14.45 -24.40 5.04
C ASP A 3 -14.11 -22.91 4.85
N ASP A 4 -13.39 -22.55 3.79
CA ASP A 4 -13.28 -21.20 3.20
C ASP A 4 -12.14 -20.21 3.57
N ILE A 5 -11.11 -20.56 4.37
CA ILE A 5 -9.89 -19.71 4.40
C ILE A 5 -9.01 -19.91 3.14
N ASP A 6 -9.36 -20.89 2.29
CA ASP A 6 -8.77 -21.15 0.98
C ASP A 6 -9.65 -20.59 -0.15
N SER A 7 -9.99 -19.31 -0.12
CA SER A 7 -10.54 -18.64 -1.31
C SER A 7 -9.45 -17.80 -1.92
N LYS A 8 -8.60 -18.47 -2.72
CA LYS A 8 -7.77 -17.89 -3.80
C LYS A 8 -7.42 -16.43 -3.56
N GLN A 9 -6.30 -16.17 -2.87
CA GLN A 9 -5.60 -14.90 -3.02
C GLN A 9 -5.53 -14.62 -4.52
N ASP A 10 -6.29 -13.62 -4.98
CA ASP A 10 -6.47 -13.37 -6.40
C ASP A 10 -5.06 -13.09 -6.95
N PRO A 11 -4.50 -13.94 -7.82
CA PRO A 11 -3.10 -13.82 -8.22
C PRO A 11 -2.84 -12.47 -8.90
N VAL A 12 -3.89 -11.90 -9.47
CA VAL A 12 -3.96 -10.56 -10.03
C VAL A 12 -3.80 -9.48 -8.95
N TRP A 13 -4.45 -9.67 -7.79
CA TRP A 13 -4.37 -8.76 -6.65
C TRP A 13 -2.99 -8.77 -6.00
N ASP A 14 -2.42 -9.96 -5.79
CA ASP A 14 -1.07 -10.10 -5.22
C ASP A 14 0.00 -9.46 -6.12
N ALA A 15 -0.09 -9.70 -7.44
CA ALA A 15 0.79 -9.06 -8.42
C ALA A 15 0.61 -7.54 -8.43
N ALA A 16 -0.63 -7.03 -8.42
CA ALA A 16 -0.91 -5.61 -8.33
C ALA A 16 -0.29 -4.97 -7.08
N TRP A 17 -0.42 -5.62 -5.92
CA TRP A 17 0.12 -5.13 -4.66
C TRP A 17 1.66 -5.07 -4.68
N SER A 18 2.30 -6.09 -5.22
CA SER A 18 3.75 -6.15 -5.42
C SER A 18 4.27 -5.02 -6.32
N TRP A 19 3.53 -4.68 -7.38
CA TRP A 19 3.86 -3.54 -8.25
C TRP A 19 3.77 -2.20 -7.52
N VAL A 20 2.72 -2.00 -6.71
CA VAL A 20 2.52 -0.75 -5.97
C VAL A 20 3.59 -0.57 -4.88
N LEU A 21 3.93 -1.63 -4.15
CA LEU A 21 5.05 -1.63 -3.19
C LEU A 21 6.36 -1.26 -3.88
N ARG A 22 6.72 -1.96 -4.97
CA ARG A 22 7.96 -1.73 -5.72
C ARG A 22 8.07 -0.29 -6.25
N GLN A 23 6.95 0.30 -6.70
CA GLN A 23 6.93 1.69 -7.18
C GLN A 23 7.18 2.71 -6.05
N HIS A 24 6.71 2.41 -4.83
CA HIS A 24 6.85 3.31 -3.68
C HIS A 24 8.17 3.14 -2.92
N GLU A 25 8.83 1.99 -3.06
CA GLU A 25 10.14 1.74 -2.44
C GLU A 25 11.27 2.57 -3.06
N HIS A 26 11.00 3.35 -4.14
CA HIS A 26 11.80 4.42 -4.78
C HIS A 26 13.23 4.07 -5.24
N ASP A 27 13.89 3.08 -4.65
CA ASP A 27 15.26 2.66 -4.92
C ASP A 27 15.36 1.65 -6.10
N CYS A 28 14.23 1.11 -6.58
CA CYS A 28 14.21 0.00 -7.56
C CYS A 28 13.11 0.11 -8.63
N PHE A 29 12.59 1.30 -8.92
CA PHE A 29 11.62 1.50 -10.01
C PHE A 29 12.30 2.16 -11.22
N ASP A 30 13.00 1.32 -12.00
CA ASP A 30 13.66 1.72 -13.24
C ASP A 30 12.70 1.70 -14.46
N ALA A 31 13.16 2.30 -15.57
CA ALA A 31 12.43 2.29 -16.85
C ALA A 31 12.07 0.88 -17.36
N ASN A 32 12.86 -0.15 -17.00
CA ASN A 32 12.53 -1.53 -17.34
C ASN A 32 11.31 -2.04 -16.54
N ALA A 33 11.23 -1.71 -15.26
CA ALA A 33 10.10 -2.07 -14.41
C ALA A 33 8.82 -1.36 -14.83
N GLU A 34 8.92 -0.10 -15.30
CA GLU A 34 7.80 0.62 -15.89
C GLU A 34 7.28 -0.06 -17.17
N ALA A 35 8.18 -0.49 -18.06
CA ALA A 35 7.79 -1.22 -19.27
C ALA A 35 7.11 -2.56 -18.96
N GLU A 36 7.60 -3.31 -17.97
CA GLU A 36 6.99 -4.57 -17.51
C GLU A 36 5.62 -4.34 -16.88
N LEU A 37 5.44 -3.27 -16.09
CA LEU A 37 4.14 -2.90 -15.53
C LEU A 37 3.14 -2.56 -16.64
N VAL A 38 3.53 -1.75 -17.62
CA VAL A 38 2.65 -1.39 -18.76
C VAL A 38 2.25 -2.64 -19.55
N GLN A 39 3.18 -3.57 -19.78
CA GLN A 39 2.87 -4.84 -20.41
C GLN A 39 1.88 -5.67 -19.58
N TRP A 40 2.10 -5.79 -18.27
CA TRP A 40 1.22 -6.54 -17.38
C TRP A 40 -0.20 -5.95 -17.31
N LEU A 41 -0.33 -4.63 -17.30
CA LEU A 41 -1.61 -3.92 -17.35
C LEU A 41 -2.32 -4.06 -18.71
N ALA A 42 -1.56 -4.27 -19.80
CA ALA A 42 -2.10 -4.45 -21.15
C ALA A 42 -2.62 -5.86 -21.40
N VAL A 43 -2.23 -6.85 -20.59
CA VAL A 43 -2.70 -8.24 -20.72
C VAL A 43 -4.20 -8.35 -20.45
N ASP A 44 -4.69 -7.70 -19.38
CA ASP A 44 -6.07 -7.90 -18.93
C ASP A 44 -6.67 -6.69 -18.21
N ALA A 45 -7.95 -6.43 -18.45
CA ALA A 45 -8.67 -5.35 -17.78
C ALA A 45 -8.84 -5.61 -16.27
N ALA A 46 -8.75 -6.87 -15.82
CA ALA A 46 -8.74 -7.24 -14.42
C ALA A 46 -7.46 -6.78 -13.71
N HIS A 47 -6.30 -6.90 -14.37
CA HIS A 47 -5.00 -6.44 -13.86
C HIS A 47 -5.01 -4.92 -13.62
N ARG A 48 -5.56 -4.18 -14.59
CA ARG A 48 -5.71 -2.72 -14.49
C ARG A 48 -6.61 -2.31 -13.32
N GLN A 49 -7.73 -3.00 -13.12
CA GLN A 49 -8.64 -2.69 -12.00
C GLN A 49 -8.04 -3.04 -10.63
N ALA A 50 -7.30 -4.14 -10.52
CA ALA A 50 -6.63 -4.51 -9.28
C ALA A 50 -5.51 -3.52 -8.92
N TYR A 51 -4.72 -3.11 -9.91
CA TYR A 51 -3.66 -2.12 -9.71
C TYR A 51 -4.20 -0.74 -9.34
N ASP A 52 -5.28 -0.27 -9.97
CA ASP A 52 -5.93 0.99 -9.59
C ASP A 52 -6.46 0.93 -8.14
N LYS A 53 -7.11 -0.17 -7.76
CA LYS A 53 -7.58 -0.40 -6.38
C LYS A 53 -6.42 -0.47 -5.38
N ALA A 54 -5.35 -1.19 -5.72
CA ALA A 54 -4.16 -1.32 -4.89
C ALA A 54 -3.46 0.04 -4.70
N GLY A 55 -3.27 0.79 -5.78
CA GLY A 55 -2.71 2.14 -5.74
C GLY A 55 -3.57 3.10 -4.92
N ARG A 56 -4.90 3.01 -5.05
CA ARG A 56 -5.84 3.82 -4.25
C ARG A 56 -5.80 3.47 -2.77
N LEU A 57 -5.69 2.19 -2.42
CA LEU A 57 -5.47 1.73 -1.05
C LEU A 57 -4.13 2.22 -0.51
N TRP A 58 -3.06 2.11 -1.29
CA TRP A 58 -1.73 2.57 -0.92
C TRP A 58 -1.72 4.09 -0.73
N LEU A 59 -2.40 4.86 -1.59
CA LEU A 59 -2.59 6.30 -1.39
C LEU A 59 -3.39 6.60 -0.12
N MET A 60 -4.42 5.81 0.22
CA MET A 60 -5.14 5.97 1.49
C MET A 60 -4.28 5.62 2.71
N VAL A 61 -3.39 4.63 2.59
CA VAL A 61 -2.41 4.27 3.63
C VAL A 61 -1.29 5.30 3.72
N GLY A 62 -0.82 5.87 2.61
CA GLY A 62 0.15 6.97 2.57
C GLY A 62 -0.45 8.34 2.94
N LEU A 63 -1.78 8.47 2.86
CA LEU A 63 -2.58 9.55 3.45
C LEU A 63 -2.84 9.32 4.95
N VAL A 64 -2.29 8.26 5.55
CA VAL A 64 -1.73 8.37 6.90
C VAL A 64 -0.37 9.03 6.70
N PRO A 65 -0.28 10.38 6.71
CA PRO A 65 0.99 10.94 7.12
C PRO A 65 1.33 10.26 8.45
N PRO A 66 2.62 10.08 8.79
CA PRO A 66 2.99 10.00 10.19
C PRO A 66 2.65 11.34 10.87
N ALA A 67 1.38 11.75 10.90
CA ALA A 67 0.85 12.52 11.99
C ALA A 67 0.88 11.53 13.16
N ASN A 68 1.65 11.74 14.21
CA ASN A 68 2.24 12.97 14.66
C ASN A 68 3.19 12.53 15.77
N ASP A 69 4.34 13.18 15.90
CA ASP A 69 4.82 13.50 17.23
C ASP A 69 3.65 14.29 17.87
N ILE A 70 2.70 13.59 18.50
CA ILE A 70 1.63 14.25 19.22
C ILE A 70 2.30 14.86 20.44
N ASN A 71 2.97 16.00 20.26
CA ASN A 71 3.01 17.00 21.30
C ASN A 71 1.55 17.46 21.44
N ILE A 72 0.77 16.76 22.27
CA ILE A 72 -0.38 17.39 22.91
C ILE A 72 0.27 18.43 23.82
N PRO A 73 0.14 19.75 23.60
CA PRO A 73 0.52 20.74 24.60
C PRO A 73 -0.56 20.70 25.70
N GLY A 74 -0.53 19.63 26.49
CA GLY A 74 -1.54 19.31 27.51
C GLY A 74 -1.27 18.02 28.29
N ALA A 75 -0.17 17.32 28.01
CA ALA A 75 0.31 16.20 28.82
C ALA A 75 1.57 16.53 29.65
N GLU A 76 2.01 17.79 29.68
CA GLU A 76 2.86 18.30 30.76
C GLU A 76 1.97 18.96 31.83
N GLU A 77 2.36 18.84 33.09
CA GLU A 77 1.70 19.39 34.30
C GLU A 77 0.84 18.45 35.15
N ARG A 78 1.26 17.20 35.32
CA ARG A 78 0.99 16.52 36.59
C ARG A 78 2.16 15.67 37.07
N GLY A 79 3.20 16.32 37.59
CA GLY A 79 4.23 15.57 38.33
C GLY A 79 5.47 16.36 38.66
N GLY A 80 5.37 17.36 39.55
CA GLY A 80 6.57 18.07 39.99
C GLY A 80 6.36 19.07 41.12
N LYS A 81 5.63 18.70 42.19
CA LYS A 81 5.61 19.51 43.42
C LYS A 81 5.41 18.64 44.66
N ALA A 82 6.51 18.31 45.33
CA ALA A 82 6.69 18.31 46.77
C ALA A 82 8.14 17.96 47.10
#